data_AF-A0A419HZX1-F1
#
_entry.id   AF-A0A419HZX1-F1
#
_cell.length_a   1.000
_cell.length_b   1.000
_cell.length_c   1.000
_cell.angle_alpha   90.00
_cell.angle_beta   90.00
_cell.angle_gamma   90.00
#
_symmetry.space_group_name_H-M   'P 1'
#
loop_
_entity.id
_entity.type
_entity.pdbx_description
1 polymer ?
#
loop_
_entity_poly.entity_id
_entity_poly.type
_entity_poly.pdbx_seq_one_letter_code
_entity_poly.pdbx_strand_id
1 'polypeptide(L)'
;MKKLAVAFAATVLLLSGCSVSHERPSPNPDKTQQIATPNTDQFIEQQRERIDEIDQEVAGLLKRRQEISQSVQRARTNDGGSRVDPKREEHIREVYRKQLGDAAGDKIAQSMLEAFRGQAPATPAPAN
;
A
#
# COMPACT_ATOMS: atom_id res chain seq x y z
N MET A 1 -14.51 37.48 -28.46
CA MET A 1 -14.88 37.69 -27.05
C MET A 1 -13.75 37.15 -26.18
N LYS A 2 -13.16 38.01 -25.33
CA LYS A 2 -12.40 37.75 -24.09
C LYS A 2 -11.29 36.66 -24.18
N LYS A 3 -10.06 37.02 -24.59
CA LYS A 3 -8.90 37.34 -23.72
C LYS A 3 -8.72 36.34 -22.54
N LEU A 4 -7.70 35.49 -22.63
CA LEU A 4 -7.01 34.95 -21.45
C LEU A 4 -5.50 35.09 -21.69
N ALA A 5 -4.92 36.13 -21.10
CA ALA A 5 -3.49 36.34 -21.04
C ALA A 5 -2.96 35.59 -19.81
N VAL A 6 -2.01 34.69 -20.02
CA VAL A 6 -1.22 34.09 -18.95
C VAL A 6 0.17 34.72 -19.05
N ALA A 7 0.44 35.67 -18.17
CA ALA A 7 1.75 36.25 -17.97
C ALA A 7 2.19 35.92 -16.55
N PHE A 8 3.16 35.01 -16.40
CA PHE A 8 3.89 34.81 -15.16
C PHE A 8 5.36 35.08 -15.47
N ALA A 9 5.78 36.30 -15.16
CA ALA A 9 7.18 36.68 -15.12
C ALA A 9 7.37 37.61 -13.93
N ALA A 10 8.10 37.14 -12.92
CA ALA A 10 8.79 37.99 -11.96
C ALA A 10 9.81 37.13 -11.19
N THR A 11 10.95 36.90 -11.83
CA THR A 11 12.20 36.65 -11.14
C THR A 11 12.54 37.89 -10.32
N VAL A 12 12.65 37.76 -9.00
CA VAL A 12 13.24 38.78 -8.13
C VAL A 12 14.42 38.14 -7.41
N LEU A 13 15.61 38.47 -7.88
CA LEU A 13 16.88 38.30 -7.18
C LEU A 13 17.25 39.68 -6.64
N LEU A 14 17.65 39.76 -5.36
CA LEU A 14 18.60 40.72 -4.73
C LEU A 14 18.13 41.23 -3.34
N LEU A 15 18.91 40.88 -2.30
CA LEU A 15 19.79 41.77 -1.51
C LEU A 15 19.91 41.32 -0.04
N SER A 16 21.17 41.17 0.39
CA SER A 16 21.62 41.12 1.77
C SER A 16 21.00 42.22 2.62
N GLY A 17 20.41 41.82 3.75
CA GLY A 17 20.07 42.70 4.87
C GLY A 17 20.75 42.18 6.13
N CYS A 18 21.39 43.09 6.86
CA CYS A 18 22.18 42.87 8.06
C CYS A 18 21.40 42.14 9.18
N SER A 19 22.14 41.32 9.92
CA SER A 19 21.70 40.57 11.10
C SER A 19 21.16 41.46 12.22
N VAL A 20 19.91 41.20 12.63
CA VAL A 20 19.43 41.45 14.00
C VAL A 20 19.38 40.10 14.71
N SER A 21 20.31 39.89 15.64
CA SER A 21 20.28 38.74 16.55
C SER A 21 19.22 39.01 17.61
N HIS A 22 17.98 38.63 17.34
CA HIS A 22 17.00 38.43 18.41
C HIS A 22 17.27 37.04 18.98
N GLU A 23 17.89 36.95 20.15
CA GLU A 23 17.94 35.70 20.92
C GLU A 23 16.49 35.28 21.22
N ARG A 24 15.98 34.35 20.40
CA ARG A 24 14.79 33.59 20.75
C ARG A 24 15.18 32.68 21.92
N PRO A 25 14.38 32.59 22.99
CA PRO A 25 14.56 31.56 23.99
C PRO A 25 14.58 30.21 23.27
N SER A 26 15.70 29.50 23.38
CA SER A 26 15.85 28.17 22.79
C SER A 26 14.77 27.27 23.40
N PRO A 27 13.84 26.71 22.61
CA PRO A 27 12.93 25.70 23.13
C PRO A 27 13.80 24.49 23.46
N ASN A 28 13.98 24.27 24.76
CA ASN A 28 14.69 23.13 25.31
C ASN A 28 14.11 21.85 24.67
N PRO A 29 14.88 21.05 23.91
CA PRO A 29 14.32 19.92 23.14
C PRO A 29 13.84 18.76 24.01
N ASP A 30 13.96 18.86 25.33
CA ASP A 30 13.78 17.72 26.24
C ASP A 30 12.47 17.70 27.03
N LYS A 31 11.57 18.68 26.83
CA LYS A 31 10.23 18.68 27.46
C LYS A 31 9.16 19.29 26.55
N THR A 32 9.00 18.74 25.34
CA THR A 32 7.63 18.60 24.84
C THR A 32 6.99 17.55 25.73
N GLN A 33 6.38 18.02 26.81
CA GLN A 33 5.61 17.18 27.72
C GLN A 33 4.63 16.38 26.87
N GLN A 34 4.92 15.08 26.77
CA GLN A 34 3.97 14.08 26.35
C GLN A 34 2.81 14.17 27.35
N ILE A 35 1.82 14.99 27.03
CA ILE A 35 0.48 14.81 27.56
C ILE A 35 -0.12 13.68 26.72
N ALA A 36 0.45 12.47 26.87
CA ALA A 36 -0.31 11.28 26.57
C ALA A 36 -1.48 11.29 27.55
N THR A 37 -2.68 11.60 27.06
CA THR A 37 -3.85 11.43 27.89
C THR A 37 -3.92 9.95 28.24
N PRO A 38 -4.05 9.57 29.53
CA PRO A 38 -3.98 8.18 29.99
C PRO A 38 -4.88 7.19 29.21
N ASN A 39 -5.89 7.70 28.52
CA ASN A 39 -6.85 6.96 27.71
C ASN A 39 -6.39 6.70 26.26
N THR A 40 -5.58 7.58 25.65
CA THR A 40 -5.18 7.41 24.24
C THR A 40 -4.21 6.25 24.08
N ASP A 41 -3.22 6.14 24.95
CA ASP A 41 -2.22 5.07 24.88
C ASP A 41 -2.86 3.70 25.15
N GLN A 42 -3.74 3.62 26.15
CA GLN A 42 -4.51 2.40 26.45
C GLN A 42 -5.42 2.00 25.29
N PHE A 43 -6.09 2.96 24.65
CA PHE A 43 -6.92 2.69 23.48
C PHE A 43 -6.10 2.15 22.30
N ILE A 44 -4.94 2.77 22.01
CA ILE A 44 -4.05 2.33 20.93
C ILE A 44 -3.59 0.90 21.18
N GLU A 45 -3.19 0.57 22.40
CA GLU A 45 -2.73 -0.78 22.74
C GLU A 45 -3.83 -1.82 22.55
N GLN A 46 -5.05 -1.53 23.05
CA GLN A 46 -6.22 -2.39 22.82
C GLN A 46 -6.55 -2.56 21.33
N GLN A 47 -6.39 -1.53 20.51
CA GLN A 47 -6.63 -1.68 19.07
C GLN A 47 -5.54 -2.52 18.39
N ARG A 48 -4.29 -2.45 18.86
CA ARG A 48 -3.20 -3.28 18.34
C ARG A 48 -3.41 -4.76 18.68
N GLU A 49 -3.80 -5.08 19.90
CA GLU A 49 -4.17 -6.45 20.28
C GLU A 49 -5.26 -7.02 19.36
N ARG A 50 -6.28 -6.21 19.05
CA ARG A 50 -7.34 -6.60 18.10
C ARG A 50 -6.85 -6.77 16.67
N ILE A 51 -5.90 -5.94 16.23
CA ILE A 51 -5.26 -6.10 14.91
C ILE A 51 -4.49 -7.42 14.87
N ASP A 52 -3.72 -7.73 15.91
CA ASP A 52 -2.94 -8.95 15.99
C ASP A 52 -3.83 -10.20 15.94
N GLU A 53 -4.98 -10.19 16.65
CA GLU A 53 -5.98 -11.25 16.58
C GLU A 53 -6.51 -11.45 15.14
N ILE A 54 -6.90 -10.36 14.48
CA ILE A 54 -7.38 -10.38 13.10
C ILE A 54 -6.29 -10.88 12.15
N ASP A 55 -5.03 -10.47 12.36
CA ASP A 55 -3.91 -10.88 11.51
C ASP A 55 -3.63 -12.38 11.63
N GLN A 56 -3.79 -12.97 12.82
CA GLN A 56 -3.72 -14.43 12.98
C GLN A 56 -4.85 -15.14 12.22
N GLU A 57 -6.08 -14.62 12.28
CA GLU A 57 -7.20 -15.17 11.52
C GLU A 57 -6.98 -15.07 10.00
N VAL A 58 -6.53 -13.91 9.52
CA VAL A 58 -6.20 -13.66 8.11
C VAL A 58 -5.09 -14.58 7.65
N ALA A 59 -4.00 -14.74 8.42
CA ALA A 59 -2.91 -15.64 8.10
C ALA A 59 -3.40 -17.10 7.98
N GLY A 60 -4.25 -17.54 8.91
CA GLY A 60 -4.89 -18.86 8.86
C GLY A 60 -5.76 -19.06 7.63
N LEU A 61 -6.55 -18.05 7.24
CA LEU A 61 -7.37 -18.09 6.03
C LEU A 61 -6.53 -18.13 4.76
N LEU A 62 -5.47 -17.31 4.69
CA LEU A 62 -4.57 -17.26 3.55
C LEU A 62 -3.83 -18.58 3.35
N LYS A 63 -3.40 -19.25 4.43
CA LYS A 63 -2.79 -20.58 4.34
C LYS A 63 -3.75 -21.62 3.76
N ARG A 64 -4.99 -21.70 4.26
CA ARG A 64 -6.01 -22.60 3.71
C ARG A 64 -6.31 -22.30 2.23
N ARG A 65 -6.38 -21.01 1.87
CA ARG A 65 -6.54 -20.57 0.49
C ARG A 65 -5.37 -21.00 -0.39
N GLN A 66 -4.14 -20.90 0.11
CA GLN A 66 -2.93 -21.35 -0.60
C GLN A 66 -2.99 -22.86 -0.88
N GLU A 67 -3.34 -23.68 0.11
CA GLU A 67 -3.45 -25.14 -0.03
C GLU A 67 -4.45 -25.52 -1.13
N ILE A 68 -5.62 -24.87 -1.14
CA ILE A 68 -6.64 -25.05 -2.18
C ILE A 68 -6.12 -24.59 -3.55
N SER A 69 -5.48 -23.41 -3.62
CA SER A 69 -4.92 -22.87 -4.86
C SER A 69 -3.88 -23.82 -5.47
N GLN A 70 -3.01 -24.39 -4.64
CA GLN A 70 -2.02 -25.38 -5.10
C GLN A 70 -2.68 -26.68 -5.55
N SER A 71 -3.75 -27.13 -4.89
CA SER A 71 -4.51 -28.31 -5.33
C SER A 71 -5.11 -28.11 -6.72
N VAL A 72 -5.71 -26.95 -6.97
CA VAL A 72 -6.24 -26.59 -8.30
C VAL A 72 -5.14 -26.55 -9.35
N GLN A 73 -3.99 -25.94 -9.04
CA GLN A 73 -2.85 -25.89 -9.95
C GLN A 73 -2.34 -27.29 -10.31
N ARG A 74 -2.15 -28.17 -9.31
CA ARG A 74 -1.71 -29.55 -9.54
C ARG A 74 -2.67 -30.30 -10.47
N ALA A 75 -3.98 -30.21 -10.22
CA ALA A 75 -4.97 -30.85 -11.06
C ALA A 75 -4.86 -30.37 -12.52
N ARG A 76 -4.81 -29.04 -12.74
CA ARG A 76 -4.68 -28.47 -14.09
C ARG A 76 -3.41 -28.90 -14.81
N THR A 77 -2.27 -28.85 -14.13
CA THR A 77 -0.98 -29.18 -14.76
C THR A 77 -0.84 -30.67 -15.03
N ASN A 78 -1.45 -31.53 -14.21
CA ASN A 78 -1.45 -32.98 -14.45
C ASN A 78 -2.21 -33.33 -15.74
N ASP A 79 -3.24 -32.55 -16.08
CA ASP A 79 -4.01 -32.71 -17.31
C ASP A 79 -3.38 -31.96 -18.52
N GLY A 80 -2.13 -31.49 -18.39
CA GLY A 80 -1.43 -30.75 -19.44
C GLY A 80 -1.92 -29.30 -19.65
N GLY A 81 -2.77 -28.79 -18.76
CA GLY A 81 -3.29 -27.43 -18.82
C GLY A 81 -2.33 -26.36 -18.29
N SER A 82 -2.65 -25.10 -18.56
CA SER A 82 -1.90 -23.95 -18.02
C SER A 82 -2.01 -23.89 -16.50
N ARG A 83 -0.88 -23.56 -15.85
CA ARG A 83 -0.78 -23.32 -14.40
C ARG A 83 -1.64 -22.15 -13.91
N VAL A 84 -1.91 -21.18 -14.79
CA VAL A 84 -2.68 -19.95 -14.49
C VAL A 84 -3.93 -19.84 -15.36
N ASP A 85 -4.92 -19.09 -14.88
CA ASP A 85 -6.20 -18.85 -15.56
C ASP A 85 -6.57 -17.37 -15.53
N PRO A 86 -6.19 -16.57 -16.54
CA PRO A 86 -6.33 -15.12 -16.51
C PRO A 86 -7.75 -14.61 -16.21
N LYS A 87 -8.79 -15.33 -16.66
CA LYS A 87 -10.19 -14.96 -16.39
C LYS A 87 -10.51 -15.15 -14.91
N ARG A 88 -10.08 -16.26 -14.32
CA ARG A 88 -10.27 -16.50 -12.89
C ARG A 88 -9.49 -15.49 -12.04
N GLU A 89 -8.31 -15.09 -12.48
CA GLU A 89 -7.48 -14.11 -11.78
C GLU A 89 -8.10 -12.72 -11.79
N GLU A 90 -8.66 -12.29 -12.93
CA GLU A 90 -9.39 -11.02 -13.00
C GLU A 90 -10.59 -11.03 -12.05
N HIS A 91 -11.36 -12.11 -12.03
CA HIS A 91 -12.47 -12.23 -11.10
C HIS A 91 -12.04 -12.13 -9.63
N ILE A 92 -10.87 -12.68 -9.27
CA ILE A 92 -10.32 -12.51 -7.91
C ILE A 92 -9.99 -11.03 -7.64
N ARG A 93 -9.35 -10.34 -8.59
CA ARG A 93 -9.07 -8.90 -8.45
C ARG A 93 -10.36 -8.10 -8.27
N GLU A 94 -11.40 -8.37 -9.05
CA GLU A 94 -12.72 -7.73 -8.92
C GLU A 94 -13.31 -7.88 -7.50
N VAL A 95 -13.24 -9.08 -6.93
CA VAL A 95 -13.73 -9.34 -5.56
C VAL A 95 -13.00 -8.47 -4.54
N TYR A 96 -11.67 -8.37 -4.64
CA TYR A 96 -10.88 -7.56 -3.71
C TYR A 96 -11.09 -6.06 -3.93
N ARG A 97 -11.14 -5.59 -5.19
CA ARG A 97 -11.45 -4.20 -5.52
C ARG A 97 -12.80 -3.76 -4.97
N LYS A 98 -13.82 -4.62 -5.08
CA LYS A 98 -15.15 -4.36 -4.53
C LYS A 98 -15.15 -4.18 -3.00
N GLN A 99 -14.32 -4.93 -2.28
CA GLN A 99 -14.32 -4.93 -0.81
C GLN A 99 -13.34 -3.92 -0.20
N LEU A 100 -12.21 -3.66 -0.86
CA LEU A 100 -11.10 -2.87 -0.31
C LEU A 100 -10.81 -1.59 -1.10
N GLY A 101 -11.60 -1.30 -2.14
CA GLY A 101 -11.37 -0.21 -3.09
C GLY A 101 -10.40 -0.59 -4.21
N ASP A 102 -10.40 0.18 -5.29
CA ASP A 102 -9.71 -0.20 -6.53
C ASP A 102 -8.19 -0.37 -6.34
N ALA A 103 -7.49 0.64 -5.84
CA ALA A 103 -6.03 0.60 -5.75
C ALA A 103 -5.53 -0.40 -4.68
N ALA A 104 -6.13 -0.40 -3.49
CA ALA A 104 -5.70 -1.27 -2.40
C ALA A 104 -6.12 -2.73 -2.64
N GLY A 105 -7.35 -2.96 -3.10
CA GLY A 105 -7.85 -4.28 -3.42
C GLY A 105 -7.08 -4.94 -4.56
N ASP A 106 -6.75 -4.19 -5.62
CA ASP A 106 -5.94 -4.70 -6.73
C ASP A 106 -4.54 -5.11 -6.27
N LYS A 107 -3.86 -4.25 -5.49
CA LYS A 107 -2.54 -4.53 -4.95
C LYS A 107 -2.53 -5.79 -4.07
N ILE A 108 -3.48 -5.93 -3.16
CA ILE A 108 -3.58 -7.10 -2.27
C ILE A 108 -3.86 -8.36 -3.09
N ALA A 109 -4.80 -8.30 -4.03
CA ALA A 109 -5.11 -9.43 -4.89
C ALA A 109 -3.87 -9.86 -5.69
N GLN A 110 -3.17 -8.91 -6.32
CA GLN A 110 -1.96 -9.17 -7.09
C GLN A 110 -0.87 -9.84 -6.25
N SER A 111 -0.54 -9.29 -5.07
CA SER A 111 0.48 -9.87 -4.18
C SER A 111 0.11 -11.27 -3.70
N MET A 112 -1.15 -11.50 -3.32
CA MET A 112 -1.63 -12.82 -2.90
C MET A 112 -1.56 -13.84 -4.04
N LEU A 113 -1.97 -13.41 -5.23
CA LEU A 113 -1.97 -14.22 -6.43
C LEU A 113 -0.53 -14.64 -6.79
N GLU A 114 0.41 -13.70 -6.83
CA GLU A 114 1.84 -13.96 -7.05
C GLU A 114 2.43 -14.93 -6.02
N ALA A 115 2.19 -14.68 -4.73
CA ALA A 115 2.73 -15.50 -3.64
C ALA A 115 2.30 -16.98 -3.72
N PHE A 116 1.07 -17.26 -4.17
CA PHE A 116 0.51 -18.62 -4.09
C PHE A 116 0.53 -19.41 -5.39
N ARG A 117 0.85 -18.78 -6.53
CA ARG A 117 0.93 -19.48 -7.83
C ARG A 117 2.28 -19.36 -8.54
N GLY A 118 3.12 -18.43 -8.08
CA GLY A 118 4.34 -18.01 -8.78
C GLY A 118 4.03 -16.94 -9.83
N GLN A 119 5.08 -16.28 -10.32
CA GLN A 119 4.96 -15.37 -11.46
C GLN A 119 4.45 -16.14 -12.68
N ALA A 120 3.53 -15.55 -13.46
CA ALA A 120 3.40 -15.97 -14.85
C ALA A 120 4.79 -15.78 -15.51
N PRO A 121 5.23 -16.68 -16.40
CA PRO A 121 6.48 -16.45 -17.12
C PRO A 121 6.40 -15.06 -17.75
N ALA A 122 7.39 -14.22 -17.48
CA ALA A 122 7.48 -12.91 -18.09
C ALA A 122 7.35 -13.11 -19.60
N THR A 123 6.41 -12.41 -20.23
CA THR A 123 6.36 -12.36 -21.69
C THR A 123 7.77 -11.98 -22.17
N PRO A 124 8.46 -12.81 -22.97
CA PRO A 124 9.78 -12.46 -23.43
C PRO A 124 9.67 -11.12 -24.16
N ALA A 125 10.55 -10.19 -23.82
CA ALA A 125 10.65 -8.92 -24.53
C ALA A 125 10.74 -9.20 -26.04
N PRO A 126 10.08 -8.40 -26.90
CA PRO A 126 10.15 -8.62 -28.34
C PRO A 126 11.63 -8.63 -28.75
N ALA A 127 12.03 -9.67 -29.49
CA ALA A 127 13.36 -9.69 -30.10
C ALA A 127 13.45 -8.50 -31.06
N ASN A 128 14.45 -7.66 -30.84
CA ASN A 128 14.77 -6.54 -31.74
C ASN A 128 15.24 -7.04 -33.10
#